data_AF-A0A3D4EHH3-F1
#
_entry.id   AF-A0A3D4EHH3-F1
#
_cell.length_a   1.000
_cell.length_b   1.000
_cell.length_c   1.000
_cell.angle_alpha   90.00
_cell.angle_beta   90.00
_cell.angle_gamma   90.00
#
_symmetry.space_group_name_H-M   'P 1'
#
loop_
_entity.id
_entity.type
_entity.pdbx_description
1 polymer ?
#
loop_
_entity_poly.entity_id
_entity_poly.type
_entity_poly.pdbx_seq_one_letter_code
_entity_poly.pdbx_strand_id
1 'polypeptide(L)' 'MSDLNEAKAATAELEAELAQAHSENAKLRADIDSLGTDKSAEELAREKLGLVKSDEIVFIDMK' A
#
# COMPACT_ATOMS: atom_id res chain seq x y z
N MET A 1 12.20 5.58 -41.33
CA MET A 1 11.03 4.95 -40.67
C MET A 1 11.38 4.26 -39.35
N SER A 2 12.65 3.94 -39.07
CA SER A 2 13.08 3.31 -37.81
C SER A 2 12.85 4.23 -36.59
N ASP A 3 13.29 5.48 -36.68
CA ASP A 3 13.30 6.42 -35.56
C ASP A 3 11.90 6.77 -35.04
N LEU A 4 10.89 6.78 -35.93
CA LEU A 4 9.50 7.01 -35.54
C LEU A 4 8.93 5.82 -34.75
N ASN A 5 9.35 4.60 -35.06
CA ASN A 5 8.90 3.42 -34.34
C ASN A 5 9.62 3.28 -32.99
N GLU A 6 10.91 3.61 -32.93
CA GLU A 6 11.65 3.69 -31.66
C GLU A 6 11.07 4.77 -30.74
N ALA A 7 10.79 5.97 -31.27
CA ALA A 7 10.18 7.03 -30.49
C ALA A 7 8.80 6.61 -29.93
N LYS A 8 7.98 5.92 -30.73
CA LYS A 8 6.69 5.39 -30.30
C LYS A 8 6.81 4.34 -29.19
N ALA A 9 7.77 3.42 -29.33
CA ALA A 9 8.03 2.40 -28.32
C ALA A 9 8.47 3.02 -26.99
N ALA A 10 9.39 3.98 -27.05
CA ALA A 10 9.87 4.71 -25.87
C ALA A 10 8.72 5.50 -25.18
N THR A 11 7.84 6.15 -25.95
CA THR A 11 6.66 6.82 -25.34
C THR A 11 5.72 5.83 -24.68
N ALA A 12 5.47 4.66 -25.29
CA ALA A 12 4.58 3.65 -24.71
C ALA A 12 5.15 3.07 -23.40
N GLU A 13 6.46 2.86 -23.34
CA GLU A 13 7.16 2.42 -22.13
C GLU A 13 7.08 3.48 -21.02
N LEU A 14 7.36 4.74 -21.34
CA LEU A 14 7.24 5.85 -20.39
C LEU A 14 5.81 6.04 -19.90
N GLU A 15 4.80 5.89 -20.76
CA GLU A 15 3.39 5.95 -20.36
C GLU A 15 3.02 4.81 -19.40
N ALA A 16 3.53 3.60 -19.63
CA ALA A 16 3.32 2.46 -18.74
C ALA A 16 3.97 2.69 -17.36
N GLU A 17 5.21 3.18 -17.34
CA GLU A 17 5.90 3.54 -16.09
C GLU A 17 5.15 4.64 -15.34
N LEU A 18 4.65 5.66 -16.04
CA LEU A 18 3.89 6.75 -15.45
C LEU A 18 2.57 6.23 -14.84
N ALA A 19 1.87 5.34 -15.54
CA ALA A 19 0.65 4.71 -15.04
C ALA A 19 0.93 3.87 -13.78
N GLN A 20 2.01 3.10 -13.77
CA GLN A 20 2.43 2.33 -12.61
C GLN A 20 2.76 3.25 -11.43
N ALA A 21 3.58 4.29 -11.65
CA ALA A 21 3.95 5.24 -10.62
C ALA A 21 2.72 5.97 -10.04
N HIS A 22 1.74 6.34 -10.87
CA HIS A 22 0.49 6.92 -10.39
C HIS A 22 -0.33 5.95 -9.54
N SER A 23 -0.41 4.67 -9.93
CA SER A 23 -1.09 3.64 -9.15
C SER A 23 -0.42 3.42 -7.78
N GLU A 24 0.91 3.32 -7.75
CA GLU A 24 1.67 3.18 -6.51
C GLU A 24 1.51 4.42 -5.62
N ASN A 25 1.55 5.62 -6.19
CA ASN A 25 1.35 6.85 -5.44
C ASN A 25 -0.06 6.92 -4.83
N ALA A 26 -1.08 6.53 -5.58
CA ALA A 26 -2.46 6.47 -5.09
C ALA A 26 -2.61 5.49 -3.92
N LYS A 27 -1.97 4.31 -4.01
CA LYS A 27 -1.94 3.33 -2.92
C LYS A 27 -1.24 3.88 -1.68
N LEU A 28 -0.05 4.46 -1.84
CA LEU A 28 0.70 5.04 -0.72
C LEU A 28 -0.06 6.18 -0.04
N ARG A 29 -0.80 7.00 -0.79
CA ARG A 29 -1.68 8.04 -0.21
C ARG A 29 -2.81 7.43 0.60
N ALA A 30 -3.48 6.41 0.08
CA ALA A 30 -4.53 5.70 0.83
C ALA A 30 -3.98 5.06 2.12
N ASP A 31 -2.78 4.47 2.04
CA ASP A 31 -2.09 3.92 3.21
C ASP A 31 -1.79 5.02 4.24
N ILE A 32 -1.25 6.17 3.82
CA ILE A 32 -1.00 7.34 4.70
C ILE A 32 -2.29 7.84 5.35
N ASP A 33 -3.35 8.02 4.57
CA ASP A 33 -4.64 8.48 5.07
C ASP A 33 -5.22 7.48 6.10
N SER A 34 -4.97 6.18 5.91
CA SER A 34 -5.36 5.14 6.85
C SER A 34 -4.51 5.13 8.12
N LEU A 35 -3.21 5.45 8.03
CA LEU A 35 -2.25 5.39 9.14
C LEU A 35 -2.56 6.39 10.25
N GLY A 36 -3.23 7.51 9.93
CA GLY A 36 -3.67 8.51 10.89
C GLY A 36 -4.94 8.16 11.66
N THR A 37 -5.52 6.97 11.44
CA THR A 37 -6.77 6.56 12.10
C THR A 37 -6.50 5.72 13.34
N ASP A 38 -7.41 5.75 14.32
CA ASP A 38 -7.30 4.88 15.49
C ASP A 38 -7.25 3.40 15.12
N LYS A 39 -7.82 3.03 13.96
CA LYS A 39 -7.83 1.66 13.44
C LYS A 39 -6.45 1.13 13.10
N SER A 40 -5.62 1.91 12.41
CA SER A 40 -4.24 1.50 12.08
C SER A 40 -3.36 1.42 13.34
N ALA A 41 -3.58 2.30 14.32
CA ALA A 41 -2.93 2.23 15.61
C ALA A 41 -3.35 0.98 16.40
N GLU A 42 -4.64 0.63 16.39
CA GLU A 42 -5.17 -0.59 16.99
C GLU A 42 -4.60 -1.86 16.33
N GLU A 43 -4.53 -1.91 15.00
CA GLU A 43 -3.94 -3.03 14.26
C GLU A 43 -2.46 -3.21 14.62
N LEU A 44 -1.69 -2.12 14.66
CA LEU A 44 -0.28 -2.16 15.02
C LEU A 44 -0.07 -2.58 16.48
N ALA A 45 -0.87 -2.08 17.41
CA ALA A 45 -0.83 -2.46 18.82
C ALA A 45 -1.15 -3.94 19.01
N ARG A 46 -2.11 -4.48 18.25
CA ARG A 46 -2.45 -5.90 18.26
C ARG A 46 -1.33 -6.77 17.71
N GLU A 47 -0.73 -6.39 16.59
CA GLU A 47 0.33 -7.17 15.94
C GLU A 47 1.66 -7.14 16.72
N LYS A 48 2.07 -5.97 17.20
CA LYS A 48 3.40 -5.79 17.82
C LYS A 48 3.41 -6.01 19.33
N LEU A 49 2.32 -5.64 20.00
CA LEU A 49 2.26 -5.62 21.46
C LEU A 49 1.26 -6.64 22.01
N GLY A 50 0.51 -7.34 21.15
CA GLY A 50 -0.54 -8.26 21.57
C GLY A 50 -1.68 -7.56 22.32
N LEU A 51 -1.82 -6.24 22.15
CA LEU A 51 -2.82 -5.44 22.85
C LEU A 51 -4.18 -5.59 22.17
N VAL A 52 -5.22 -5.67 23.00
CA VAL A 52 -6.61 -5.85 22.58
C VAL A 52 -7.49 -4.95 23.43
N LYS A 53 -8.71 -4.67 22.96
CA LYS A 53 -9.62 -3.82 23.72
C LYS A 53 -10.02 -4.52 25.02
N SER A 54 -10.33 -3.72 26.04
CA SER A 54 -10.65 -4.24 27.38
C SER A 54 -11.89 -5.14 27.41
N ASP A 55 -12.75 -5.06 26.40
CA ASP A 55 -13.96 -5.86 26.20
C ASP A 55 -13.78 -7.04 25.22
N GLU A 56 -12.57 -7.27 24.70
CA GLU A 56 -12.26 -8.38 23.80
C GLU A 56 -11.64 -9.58 24.53
N ILE A 57 -12.13 -10.79 24.23
CA ILE A 57 -11.52 -12.06 24.68
C ILE A 57 -10.73 -12.64 23.51
N VAL A 58 -9.41 -12.84 23.69
CA VAL A 58 -8.53 -13.43 22.68
C VAL A 58 -8.03 -14.79 23.13
N PHE A 59 -8.22 -15.79 22.25
CA PHE A 59 -7.70 -17.15 22.44
C PHE A 59 -6.36 -17.26 21.73
N ILE A 60 -5.28 -17.38 22.51
CA ILE A 60 -3.94 -17.64 21.98
C ILE A 60 -3.68 -19.14 22.12
N ASP A 61 -3.58 -19.83 20.99
CA ASP A 61 -3.20 -21.25 20.97
C ASP A 61 -1.67 -21.34 21.17
N MET A 62 -1.26 -21.71 22.39
CA MET A 62 0.16 -21.94 22.69
C MET A 62 0.52 -23.37 22.30
N LYS A 63 1.39 -23.51 21.29
CA LYS A 63 2.03 -24.80 20.94
C LYS A 63 3.10 -25.19 21.94
#